data_AF-A0A1I4YNE3-F1
#
_entry.id   AF-A0A1I4YNE3-F1
#
_cell.length_a   1.000
_cell.length_b   1.000
_cell.length_c   1.000
_cell.angle_alpha   90.00
_cell.angle_beta   90.00
_cell.angle_gamma   90.00
#
_symmetry.space_group_name_H-M   'P 1'
#
loop_
_entity.id
_entity.type
_entity.pdbx_description
1 polymer ?
#
loop_
_entity_poly.entity_id
_entity_poly.type
_entity_poly.pdbx_seq_one_letter_code
_entity_poly.pdbx_strand_id
1 'polypeptide(L)'
;MALFSDSMNHALSSINKKKIANKTKIDHLIYGIKPLSALVLFALSSIQAGYSKPPIEFNTDALDISERANIDLDKFARAGYIMPGNYIMGVRMNQNEFPDMYSVDFIAPPDDPKGSEACISPN
;
A
#
# COMPACT_ATOMS: atom_id res chain seq x y z
N MET A 1 -56.10 -41.47 -5.31
CA MET A 1 -55.84 -40.47 -6.36
C MET A 1 -55.80 -39.04 -5.81
N ALA A 2 -56.75 -38.61 -4.96
CA ALA A 2 -56.86 -37.22 -4.50
C ALA A 2 -55.70 -36.71 -3.62
N LEU A 3 -55.20 -37.51 -2.66
CA LEU A 3 -54.13 -37.08 -1.73
C LEU A 3 -52.78 -36.78 -2.42
N PHE A 4 -52.49 -37.43 -3.56
CA PHE A 4 -51.29 -37.15 -4.34
C PHE A 4 -51.39 -35.84 -5.13
N SER A 5 -52.60 -35.47 -5.58
CA SER A 5 -52.83 -34.24 -6.34
C SER A 5 -52.63 -33.00 -5.45
N ASP A 6 -53.14 -33.01 -4.21
CA ASP A 6 -52.97 -31.88 -3.28
C ASP A 6 -51.52 -31.66 -2.86
N SER A 7 -50.76 -32.75 -2.64
CA SER A 7 -49.33 -32.65 -2.30
C SER A 7 -48.50 -32.05 -3.45
N MET A 8 -48.83 -32.37 -4.71
CA MET A 8 -48.15 -31.79 -5.88
C MET A 8 -48.52 -30.31 -6.06
N ASN A 9 -49.79 -29.95 -5.87
CA ASN A 9 -50.25 -28.56 -5.98
C ASN A 9 -49.62 -27.66 -4.89
N HIS A 10 -49.46 -28.18 -3.67
CA HIS A 10 -48.78 -27.49 -2.58
C HIS A 10 -47.28 -27.30 -2.86
N ALA A 11 -46.61 -28.33 -3.40
CA ALA A 11 -45.20 -28.25 -3.79
C ALA A 11 -44.98 -27.20 -4.90
N LEU A 12 -45.80 -27.20 -5.95
CA LEU A 12 -45.74 -26.23 -7.05
C LEU A 12 -45.99 -24.79 -6.57
N SER A 13 -46.93 -24.59 -5.65
CA SER A 13 -47.18 -23.28 -5.01
C SER A 13 -45.94 -22.79 -4.23
N SER A 14 -45.27 -23.68 -3.49
CA SER A 14 -44.06 -23.33 -2.74
C SER A 14 -42.87 -22.97 -3.65
N ILE A 15 -42.71 -23.69 -4.77
CA ILE A 15 -41.65 -23.46 -5.76
C ILE A 15 -41.88 -22.12 -6.47
N ASN A 16 -43.13 -21.82 -6.84
CA ASN A 16 -43.46 -20.55 -7.49
C ASN A 16 -43.21 -19.35 -6.55
N LYS A 17 -43.59 -19.46 -5.27
CA LYS A 17 -43.29 -18.43 -4.26
C LYS A 17 -41.79 -18.20 -4.06
N LYS A 18 -40.98 -19.27 -4.00
CA LYS A 18 -39.50 -19.16 -3.90
C LYS A 18 -38.90 -18.50 -5.14
N LYS A 19 -39.40 -18.83 -6.34
CA LYS A 19 -38.94 -18.25 -7.61
C LYS A 19 -39.28 -16.76 -7.70
N ILE A 20 -40.48 -16.36 -7.27
CA ILE A 20 -40.93 -14.96 -7.22
C ILE A 20 -40.09 -14.18 -6.21
N ALA A 21 -39.88 -14.72 -4.99
CA ALA A 21 -39.06 -14.07 -3.97
C ALA A 21 -37.59 -13.90 -4.39
N ASN A 22 -37.02 -14.89 -5.09
CA ASN A 22 -35.66 -14.78 -5.63
C ASN A 22 -35.58 -13.72 -6.74
N LYS A 23 -36.55 -13.69 -7.65
CA LYS A 23 -36.65 -12.67 -8.71
C LYS A 23 -36.72 -11.25 -8.13
N THR A 24 -37.62 -11.01 -7.17
CA THR A 24 -37.75 -9.68 -6.54
C THR A 24 -36.50 -9.25 -5.76
N LYS A 25 -35.78 -10.21 -5.14
CA LYS A 25 -34.53 -9.92 -4.43
C LYS A 25 -33.38 -9.56 -5.40
N ILE A 26 -33.30 -10.23 -6.54
CA ILE A 26 -32.34 -9.91 -7.60
C ILE A 26 -32.67 -8.55 -8.23
N ASP A 27 -33.95 -8.28 -8.51
CA ASP A 27 -34.38 -7.00 -9.06
C ASP A 27 -34.07 -5.83 -8.10
N HIS A 28 -34.25 -6.02 -6.79
CA HIS A 28 -33.91 -5.01 -5.77
C HIS A 28 -32.39 -4.84 -5.56
N LEU A 29 -31.60 -5.89 -5.79
CA LEU A 29 -30.14 -5.84 -5.76
C LEU A 29 -29.57 -5.08 -6.99
N ILE A 30 -30.19 -5.26 -8.15
CA ILE A 30 -29.79 -4.60 -9.41
C ILE A 30 -30.30 -3.15 -9.48
N TYR A 31 -31.51 -2.85 -8.97
CA TYR A 31 -32.12 -1.52 -9.03
C TYR A 31 -31.69 -0.56 -7.90
N GLY A 32 -31.22 -1.09 -6.76
CA GLY A 32 -30.78 -0.27 -5.61
C GLY A 32 -29.45 0.46 -5.84
N ILE A 33 -28.61 -0.04 -6.75
CA ILE A 33 -27.36 0.60 -7.12
C ILE A 33 -27.63 1.49 -8.33
N LYS A 34 -27.75 2.80 -8.10
CA LYS A 34 -27.91 3.76 -9.21
C LYS A 34 -26.74 3.60 -10.18
N PRO A 35 -26.97 3.59 -11.51
CA PRO A 35 -25.90 3.39 -12.49
C PRO A 35 -24.78 4.45 -12.35
N LEU A 36 -25.14 5.65 -11.89
CA LEU A 36 -24.20 6.71 -11.52
C LEU A 36 -23.24 6.29 -10.39
N SER A 37 -23.75 5.65 -9.34
CA SER A 37 -22.94 5.17 -8.21
C SER A 37 -21.99 4.06 -8.64
N ALA A 38 -22.45 3.15 -9.52
CA ALA A 38 -21.59 2.11 -10.07
C ALA A 38 -20.45 2.70 -10.92
N LEU A 39 -20.74 3.72 -11.71
CA LEU A 39 -19.74 4.42 -12.53
C LEU A 39 -18.69 5.16 -11.69
N VAL A 40 -19.12 5.82 -10.61
CA VAL A 40 -18.22 6.50 -9.67
C VAL A 40 -17.29 5.50 -8.97
N LEU A 41 -17.81 4.36 -8.52
CA LEU A 41 -17.00 3.31 -7.89
C LEU A 41 -16.00 2.68 -8.88
N PHE A 42 -16.42 2.47 -10.13
CA PHE A 42 -15.53 1.96 -11.18
C PHE A 42 -14.40 2.94 -11.50
N ALA A 43 -14.70 4.24 -11.62
CA ALA A 43 -13.71 5.29 -11.89
C ALA A 43 -12.68 5.46 -10.76
N LEU A 44 -13.08 5.25 -9.50
CA LEU A 44 -12.16 5.32 -8.35
C LEU A 44 -11.22 4.12 -8.26
N SER A 45 -11.61 2.96 -8.81
CA SER A 45 -10.83 1.72 -8.72
C SER A 45 -9.61 1.65 -9.66
N SER A 46 -9.57 2.48 -10.70
CA SER A 46 -8.56 2.44 -11.78
C SER A 46 -7.27 3.24 -11.50
N ILE A 47 -7.14 3.92 -10.35
CA ILE A 47 -5.99 4.80 -10.06
C ILE A 47 -4.87 4.07 -9.27
N GLN A 48 -4.77 2.75 -9.36
CA GLN A 48 -3.70 2.00 -8.69
C GLN A 48 -2.52 1.76 -9.65
N ALA A 49 -1.96 2.84 -10.19
CA ALA A 49 -0.65 2.78 -10.83
C ALA A 49 0.42 2.90 -9.75
N GLY A 50 0.84 1.75 -9.21
CA GLY A 50 2.01 1.68 -8.34
C GLY A 50 3.26 1.98 -9.16
N TYR A 51 3.74 3.23 -9.12
CA TYR A 51 5.02 3.59 -9.73
C TYR A 51 6.15 3.06 -8.84
N SER A 52 6.71 1.89 -9.18
CA SER A 52 8.03 1.52 -8.67
C SER A 52 9.07 2.39 -9.36
N LYS A 53 9.76 3.24 -8.61
CA LYS A 53 10.89 4.02 -9.15
C LYS A 53 11.97 3.00 -9.57
N PRO A 54 12.55 3.09 -10.79
CA PRO A 54 13.65 2.21 -11.16
C PRO A 54 14.81 2.40 -10.16
N PRO A 55 15.56 1.33 -9.84
CA PRO A 55 16.76 1.42 -9.01
C PRO A 55 17.69 2.51 -9.54
N ILE A 56 18.22 3.34 -8.64
CA ILE A 56 19.21 4.36 -9.01
C ILE A 56 20.55 3.65 -9.19
N GLU A 57 21.09 3.65 -10.40
CA GLU A 57 22.42 3.10 -10.70
C GLU A 57 23.46 4.23 -10.72
N PHE A 58 24.50 4.09 -9.90
CA PHE A 58 25.59 5.06 -9.81
C PHE A 58 26.75 4.67 -10.72
N ASN A 59 27.32 5.64 -11.43
CA ASN A 59 28.51 5.42 -12.24
C ASN A 59 29.72 5.15 -11.32
N THR A 60 30.22 3.91 -11.35
CA THR A 60 31.39 3.51 -10.56
C THR A 60 32.69 4.07 -11.11
N ASP A 61 32.71 4.63 -12.33
CA ASP A 61 33.92 5.16 -12.96
C ASP A 61 34.46 6.44 -12.33
N ALA A 62 33.61 7.14 -11.57
CA ALA A 62 34.03 8.29 -10.78
C ALA A 62 34.65 7.91 -9.42
N LEU A 63 34.57 6.64 -8.98
CA LEU A 63 35.23 6.15 -7.78
C LEU A 63 36.61 5.57 -8.13
N ASP A 64 37.63 5.98 -7.37
CA ASP A 64 38.99 5.46 -7.50
C ASP A 64 39.00 3.93 -7.29
N ILE A 65 39.80 3.25 -8.10
CA ILE A 65 39.95 1.79 -8.17
C ILE A 65 40.34 1.14 -6.84
N SER A 66 40.88 1.92 -5.90
CA SER A 66 41.23 1.50 -4.54
C SER A 66 40.01 1.34 -3.61
N GLU A 67 38.92 2.09 -3.85
CA GLU A 67 37.70 2.06 -3.04
C GLU A 67 36.61 1.12 -3.58
N ARG A 68 36.70 0.72 -4.86
CA ARG A 68 35.72 -0.17 -5.51
C ARG A 68 35.56 -1.54 -4.85
N ALA A 69 36.57 -2.00 -4.13
CA ALA A 69 36.55 -3.30 -3.43
C ALA A 69 35.86 -3.23 -2.04
N ASN A 70 35.58 -2.04 -1.51
CA ASN A 70 35.18 -1.87 -0.10
C ASN A 70 33.91 -1.03 0.12
N ILE A 71 33.30 -0.47 -0.92
CA ILE A 71 32.08 0.34 -0.80
C ILE A 71 30.93 -0.35 -1.54
N ASP A 72 29.95 -0.84 -0.78
CA ASP A 72 28.68 -1.36 -1.31
C ASP A 72 27.79 -0.18 -1.75
N LEU A 73 27.81 0.10 -3.05
CA LEU A 73 27.08 1.23 -3.65
C LEU A 73 25.56 1.00 -3.73
N ASP A 74 25.12 -0.26 -3.66
CA ASP A 74 23.69 -0.61 -3.71
C ASP A 74 22.93 0.01 -2.52
N LYS A 75 23.64 0.27 -1.41
CA LYS A 75 23.06 0.93 -0.24
C LYS A 75 22.63 2.38 -0.53
N PHE A 76 23.33 3.07 -1.42
CA PHE A 76 23.00 4.46 -1.80
C PHE A 76 21.91 4.56 -2.85
N ALA A 77 21.53 3.46 -3.51
CA ALA A 77 20.39 3.44 -4.42
C ALA A 77 19.05 3.67 -3.67
N ARG A 78 19.03 3.48 -2.34
CA ARG A 78 17.87 3.72 -1.48
C ARG A 78 17.69 5.21 -1.20
N ALA A 79 16.52 5.75 -1.55
CA ALA A 79 16.17 7.11 -1.21
C ALA A 79 16.20 7.34 0.31
N GLY A 80 16.88 8.40 0.74
CA GLY A 80 16.99 8.77 2.16
C GLY A 80 18.00 7.95 2.96
N TYR A 81 18.76 7.03 2.35
CA TYR A 81 19.82 6.32 3.04
C TYR A 81 21.03 7.22 3.29
N ILE A 82 21.46 7.29 4.55
CA ILE A 82 22.72 7.91 5.00
C ILE A 82 23.54 6.80 5.65
N MET A 83 24.83 6.68 5.36
CA MET A 83 25.64 5.61 5.96
C MET A 83 25.66 5.75 7.50
N PRO A 84 25.63 4.64 8.26
CA PRO A 84 25.82 4.72 9.71
C PRO A 84 27.14 5.41 10.09
N GLY A 85 27.07 6.33 11.04
CA GLY A 85 28.18 7.21 11.40
C GLY A 85 27.71 8.47 12.12
N ASN A 86 28.66 9.31 12.53
CA ASN A 86 28.38 10.58 13.19
C ASN A 86 28.48 11.74 12.20
N TYR A 87 27.43 12.55 12.09
CA TYR A 87 27.35 13.66 11.15
C TYR A 87 26.94 14.95 11.85
N ILE A 88 27.53 16.07 11.43
CA ILE A 88 27.11 17.40 11.86
C ILE A 88 25.99 17.87 10.92
N MET A 89 24.77 18.00 11.45
CA MET A 89 23.55 18.22 10.67
C MET A 89 22.81 19.45 11.16
N GLY A 90 22.27 20.24 10.22
CA GLY A 90 21.21 21.20 10.52
C GLY A 90 19.90 20.45 10.73
N VAL A 91 19.19 20.75 11.82
CA VAL A 91 17.92 20.09 12.15
C VAL A 91 16.76 21.01 11.79
N ARG A 92 15.71 20.45 11.19
CA ARG A 92 14.48 21.17 10.85
C ARG A 92 13.26 20.37 11.30
N MET A 93 12.40 20.97 12.11
CA MET A 93 11.17 20.35 12.60
C MET A 93 9.96 21.19 12.20
N ASN A 94 8.96 20.59 11.56
CA ASN A 94 7.74 21.27 11.12
C ASN A 94 8.02 22.59 10.37
N GLN A 95 9.00 22.55 9.46
CA GLN A 95 9.46 23.69 8.65
C GLN A 95 10.26 24.76 9.41
N ASN A 96 10.42 24.66 10.73
CA ASN A 96 11.27 25.53 11.53
C ASN A 96 12.68 24.95 11.61
N GLU A 97 13.68 25.76 11.25
CA GLU A 97 15.08 25.39 11.31
C GLU A 97 15.67 25.80 12.66
N PHE A 98 16.42 24.90 13.28
CA PHE A 98 17.15 25.20 14.49
C PHE A 98 18.40 26.02 14.14
N PRO A 99 18.80 27.00 14.97
CA PRO A 99 19.93 27.87 14.66
C PRO A 99 21.28 27.16 14.73
N ASP A 100 21.37 26.08 15.51
CA ASP A 100 22.60 25.35 15.76
C ASP A 100 22.71 24.10 14.88
N MET A 101 23.95 23.67 14.65
CA MET A 101 24.23 22.35 14.08
C MET A 101 24.38 21.32 15.19
N TYR A 102 23.81 20.14 14.97
CA TYR A 102 23.82 19.06 15.95
C TYR A 102 24.65 17.89 15.43
N SER A 103 25.37 17.25 16.34
CA SER A 103 25.99 15.94 16.08
C SER A 103 24.89 14.88 16.16
N VAL A 104 24.62 14.21 15.04
CA VAL A 104 23.57 13.20 14.90
C VAL A 104 24.21 11.89 14.48
N ASP A 105 23.97 10.85 15.28
CA ASP A 105 24.38 9.49 14.96
C ASP A 105 23.34 8.83 14.05
N PHE A 106 23.79 8.29 12.94
CA PHE A 106 23.00 7.39 12.10
C PHE A 106 23.37 5.95 12.42
N ILE A 107 22.37 5.11 12.69
CA ILE A 107 22.55 3.71 13.08
C ILE A 107 21.70 2.78 12.21
N ALA A 108 22.14 1.54 12.06
CA ALA A 108 21.32 0.50 11.44
C ALA A 108 20.22 0.06 12.43
N PRO A 109 18.93 0.13 12.05
CA PRO A 109 17.84 -0.35 12.89
C PRO A 109 17.93 -1.85 13.19
N PRO A 110 17.46 -2.33 14.35
CA PRO A 110 17.47 -3.76 14.68
C PRO A 110 16.64 -4.64 13.74
N ASP A 111 15.59 -4.06 13.14
CA ASP A 111 14.65 -4.71 12.22
C ASP A 111 15.05 -4.59 10.75
N ASP A 112 15.84 -3.57 10.37
CA ASP A 112 16.47 -3.45 9.04
C ASP A 112 17.99 -3.22 9.15
N PRO A 113 18.80 -4.30 9.18
CA PRO A 113 20.27 -4.19 9.22
C PRO A 113 20.89 -3.50 8.00
N LYS A 114 20.14 -3.32 6.91
CA LYS A 114 20.56 -2.59 5.71
C LYS A 114 20.02 -1.16 5.68
N GLY A 115 19.22 -0.78 6.68
CA GLY A 115 18.64 0.54 6.85
C GLY A 115 19.61 1.49 7.55
N SER A 116 19.15 2.72 7.73
CA SER A 116 19.85 3.71 8.51
C SER A 116 18.86 4.75 9.01
N GLU A 117 18.91 5.04 10.30
CA GLU A 117 18.01 5.99 10.97
C GLU A 117 18.81 6.94 11.87
N ALA A 118 18.34 8.18 11.98
CA ALA A 118 18.90 9.15 12.90
C ALA A 118 18.53 8.79 14.34
N CYS A 119 19.54 8.61 15.18
CA CYS A 119 19.39 8.43 16.62
C CYS A 119 19.16 9.80 17.26
N ILE A 120 17.93 10.06 17.69
CA ILE A 120 17.55 11.28 18.39
C ILE A 120 17.21 10.91 19.83
N SER A 121 18.00 11.41 20.78
CA SER A 121 17.70 11.23 22.20
C SER A 121 16.41 11.97 22.55
N PRO A 122 15.43 11.30 23.19
CA PRO A 122 14.34 11.99 23.85
C PRO A 122 14.94 12.68 25.08
N ASN A 123 14.98 14.01 25.08
CA ASN A 123 15.46 14.78 26.23
C ASN A 123 14.68 14.44 27.50
#